data_AF-A0A1S1BHX7-F1
#
_entry.id   AF-A0A1S1BHX7-F1
#
_cell.length_a   1.000
_cell.length_b   1.000
_cell.length_c   1.000
_cell.angle_alpha   90.00
_cell.angle_beta   90.00
_cell.angle_gamma   90.00
#
_symmetry.space_group_name_H-M   'P 1'
#
loop_
_entity.id
_entity.type
_entity.pdbx_description
1 polymer ?
#
loop_
_entity_poly.entity_id
_entity_poly.type
_entity_poly.pdbx_seq_one_letter_code
_entity_poly.pdbx_strand_id
1 'polypeptide(L)' 'MEITVTNSEELLERKRECLTSLRATTRLPHAEFQDLKVLANAGMLSEDERTVYDELQTVFLLLGEGRFGSA' A
#
# COMPACT_ATOMS: atom_id res chain seq x y z
N MET A 1 -18.75 20.72 2.64
CA MET A 1 -17.98 20.06 1.58
C MET A 1 -17.56 18.70 2.11
N GLU A 2 -18.42 17.72 1.92
CA GLU A 2 -18.31 16.35 2.44
C GLU A 2 -17.54 15.46 1.46
N ILE A 3 -16.24 15.68 1.35
CA ILE A 3 -15.33 14.79 0.62
C ILE A 3 -14.43 14.10 1.64
N THR A 4 -14.97 13.26 2.53
CA THR A 4 -14.12 12.64 3.58
C THR A 4 -14.42 11.18 3.90
N VAL A 5 -15.59 10.64 3.54
CA VAL A 5 -15.96 9.28 3.97
C VAL A 5 -15.92 8.26 2.82
N THR A 6 -16.49 8.58 1.66
CA THR A 6 -16.57 7.64 0.53
C THR A 6 -15.20 7.28 -0.07
N ASN A 7 -14.27 8.24 -0.13
CA ASN A 7 -12.90 7.98 -0.60
C ASN A 7 -12.12 7.05 0.33
N SER A 8 -12.37 7.12 1.65
CA SER A 8 -11.57 6.37 2.63
C SER A 8 -11.85 4.87 2.55
N GLU A 9 -13.11 4.48 2.34
CA GLU A 9 -13.48 3.08 2.15
C GLU A 9 -12.96 2.52 0.83
N GLU A 10 -13.10 3.23 -0.29
CA GLU A 10 -12.54 2.82 -1.59
C GLU A 10 -11.02 2.67 -1.54
N LEU A 11 -10.34 3.58 -0.84
CA LEU A 11 -8.89 3.52 -0.67
C LEU A 11 -8.47 2.38 0.28
N LEU A 12 -9.23 2.10 1.34
CA LEU A 12 -9.01 0.93 2.20
C LEU A 12 -9.24 -0.38 1.45
N GLU A 13 -10.23 -0.43 0.56
CA GLU A 13 -10.48 -1.56 -0.31
C GLU A 13 -9.33 -1.75 -1.31
N ARG A 14 -8.90 -0.68 -1.99
CA ARG A 14 -7.70 -0.69 -2.85
C ARG A 14 -6.44 -1.13 -2.10
N LYS A 15 -6.25 -0.68 -0.86
CA LYS A 15 -5.14 -1.10 0.00
C LYS A 15 -5.19 -2.60 0.26
N ARG A 16 -6.35 -3.15 0.58
CA ARG A 16 -6.54 -4.59 0.79
C ARG A 16 -6.32 -5.38 -0.50
N GLU A 17 -6.79 -4.88 -1.63
CA GLU A 17 -6.55 -5.50 -2.94
C GLU A 17 -5.07 -5.52 -3.29
N CYS A 18 -4.39 -4.38 -3.20
CA CYS A 18 -2.94 -4.29 -3.45
C CYS A 18 -2.15 -5.21 -2.49
N LEU A 19 -2.51 -5.26 -1.20
CA LEU A 19 -1.91 -6.20 -0.25
C LEU A 19 -2.21 -7.66 -0.60
N THR A 20 -3.40 -7.97 -1.09
CA THR A 20 -3.77 -9.34 -1.50
C THR A 20 -3.01 -9.76 -2.75
N SER A 21 -2.89 -8.87 -3.74
CA SER A 21 -2.07 -9.08 -4.94
C SER A 21 -0.61 -9.28 -4.57
N LEU A 22 -0.04 -8.42 -3.71
CA LEU A 22 1.32 -8.59 -3.21
C LEU A 22 1.48 -9.88 -2.41
N ARG A 23 0.54 -10.25 -1.54
CA ARG A 23 0.60 -11.55 -0.84
C ARG A 23 0.61 -12.74 -1.81
N ALA A 24 -0.14 -12.64 -2.91
CA ALA A 24 -0.19 -13.67 -3.94
C ALA A 24 1.12 -13.76 -4.73
N THR A 25 1.76 -12.63 -5.06
CA THR A 25 3.01 -12.60 -5.84
C THR A 25 4.25 -12.84 -4.97
N THR A 26 4.33 -12.19 -3.82
CA THR A 26 5.52 -12.18 -2.93
C THR A 26 5.58 -13.41 -2.02
N ARG A 27 4.58 -14.32 -2.09
CA ARG A 27 4.44 -15.54 -1.25
C ARG A 27 4.49 -15.28 0.27
N LEU A 28 4.27 -14.05 0.70
CA LEU A 28 4.27 -13.64 2.11
C LEU A 28 2.83 -13.35 2.55
N PRO A 29 2.10 -14.34 3.09
CA PRO A 29 0.67 -14.20 3.40
C PRO A 29 0.35 -13.15 4.49
N HIS A 30 1.37 -12.71 5.25
CA HIS A 30 1.24 -11.74 6.34
C HIS A 30 2.11 -10.49 6.16
N ALA A 31 2.68 -10.25 4.98
CA ALA A 31 3.49 -9.05 4.77
C ALA A 31 2.68 -7.79 5.06
N GLU A 32 3.20 -6.96 5.96
CA GLU A 32 2.69 -5.61 6.21
C GLU A 32 3.32 -4.63 5.24
N PHE A 33 2.78 -3.41 5.18
CA PHE A 33 3.34 -2.34 4.33
C PHE A 33 4.83 -2.09 4.62
N GLN A 34 5.26 -2.23 5.88
CA GLN A 34 6.67 -2.09 6.26
C GLN A 34 7.54 -3.22 5.69
N ASP A 35 7.09 -4.47 5.71
CA ASP A 35 7.82 -5.58 5.08
C ASP A 35 7.94 -5.37 3.58
N LEU A 36 6.86 -4.94 2.93
CA LEU A 36 6.86 -4.62 1.50
C LEU A 36 7.81 -3.47 1.17
N LYS A 37 7.87 -2.44 2.04
CA LYS A 37 8.83 -1.35 1.92
C LYS A 37 10.28 -1.82 2.05
N VAL A 38 10.55 -2.76 2.95
CA VAL A 38 11.88 -3.37 3.09
C VAL A 38 12.24 -4.16 1.84
N LEU A 39 11.32 -4.95 1.29
CA LEU A 39 11.53 -5.71 0.05
C LEU A 39 11.72 -4.80 -1.16
N ALA A 40 10.96 -3.71 -1.25
CA ALA A 40 11.09 -2.68 -2.28
C ALA A 40 12.48 -2.03 -2.24
N ASN A 41 12.93 -1.64 -1.04
CA ASN A 41 14.25 -1.04 -0.83
C ASN A 41 15.40 -2.02 -1.03
N ALA A 42 15.17 -3.30 -0.70
CA ALA A 42 16.14 -4.37 -0.95
C ALA A 42 16.21 -4.78 -2.43
N GLY A 43 15.34 -4.24 -3.30
CA GLY A 43 15.26 -4.64 -4.70
C GLY A 43 14.77 -6.08 -4.90
N MET A 44 14.04 -6.62 -3.91
CA MET A 44 13.48 -7.97 -3.95
C MET A 44 12.07 -8.02 -4.53
N LEU A 45 11.45 -6.86 -4.80
CA LEU A 45 10.18 -6.80 -5.52
C LEU A 45 10.43 -6.86 -7.03
N SER A 46 9.64 -7.69 -7.71
CA SER A 46 9.56 -7.73 -9.16
C SER A 46 8.93 -6.44 -9.71
N GLU A 47 9.05 -6.19 -11.01
CA GLU A 47 8.53 -4.96 -11.64
C GLU A 47 7.01 -4.78 -11.45
N ASP A 48 6.24 -5.87 -11.58
CA ASP A 48 4.82 -5.92 -11.25
C ASP A 48 4.54 -5.59 -9.78
N GLU A 49 5.31 -6.18 -8.86
CA GLU A 49 5.16 -5.97 -7.41
C GLU A 49 5.51 -4.54 -7.02
N ARG A 50 6.52 -3.95 -7.68
CA ARG A 50 6.91 -2.57 -7.48
C ARG A 50 5.83 -1.61 -7.95
N THR A 51 5.14 -1.93 -9.04
CA THR A 51 4.01 -1.16 -9.55
C THR A 51 2.85 -1.19 -8.55
N VAL A 52 2.47 -2.38 -8.07
CA VAL A 52 1.43 -2.52 -7.03
C VAL A 52 1.84 -1.84 -5.72
N TYR A 53 3.11 -1.87 -5.36
CA TYR A 53 3.63 -1.17 -4.19
C TYR A 53 3.57 0.36 -4.33
N ASP A 54 3.86 0.91 -5.52
CA ASP A 54 3.77 2.35 -5.79
C ASP A 54 2.31 2.85 -5.74
N GLU A 55 1.38 2.07 -6.29
CA GLU A 55 -0.06 2.28 -6.15
C GLU A 55 -0.49 2.23 -4.68
N LEU A 56 -0.04 1.22 -3.93
CA LEU A 56 -0.31 1.08 -2.50
C LEU A 56 0.22 2.30 -1.71
N GLN A 57 1.42 2.77 -2.02
CA GLN A 57 2.02 3.95 -1.40
C GLN A 57 1.21 5.22 -1.68
N THR A 58 0.73 5.37 -2.93
CA THR A 58 -0.17 6.47 -3.31
C THR A 58 -1.49 6.39 -2.56
N VAL A 59 -2.08 5.20 -2.43
CA VAL A 59 -3.30 4.96 -1.66
C VAL A 59 -3.10 5.31 -0.18
N PHE A 60 -1.97 4.93 0.42
CA PHE A 60 -1.61 5.31 1.80
C PHE A 60 -1.47 6.83 1.97
N LEU A 61 -0.87 7.51 0.99
CA LEU A 61 -0.75 8.95 0.97
C LEU A 61 -2.12 9.63 0.90
N LEU A 62 -3.00 9.13 0.03
CA LEU A 62 -4.36 9.62 -0.17
C LEU A 62 -5.26 9.36 1.05
N LEU A 63 -5.06 8.24 1.76
CA LEU A 63 -5.73 7.92 3.02
C LEU A 63 -5.33 8.87 4.16
N GLY A 64 -4.28 9.69 3.98
CA GLY A 64 -3.75 10.51 5.05
C GLY A 64 -3.01 9.73 6.13
N GLU A 65 -2.91 8.40 6.02
CA GLU A 65 -1.94 7.59 6.78
C GLU A 65 -0.50 7.94 6.41
N GLY A 66 -0.28 8.58 5.25
CA GLY A 66 0.96 9.23 4.86
C GLY A 66 1.32 10.50 5.65
N ARG A 67 0.51 10.90 6.64
CA ARG A 67 0.98 11.82 7.69
C ARG A 67 1.96 11.08 8.59
N PHE A 68 3.19 10.93 8.11
CA PHE A 68 4.36 11.09 8.98
C PHE A 68 4.24 12.50 9.55
N GLY A 69 3.55 12.60 10.69
CA GLY A 69 3.44 13.83 11.43
C GLY A 69 4.83 14.31 11.77
N SER A 70 5.16 15.50 11.30
CA SER A 70 6.00 16.41 12.05
C SER A 70 5.36 16.60 13.43
N ALA A 71 5.97 16.05 14.46
CA ALA A 71 5.78 16.45 15.86
C ALA A 71 7.09 16.19 16.61
#